data_AF-A0A7R8Z983-F1
#
_entry.id   AF-A0A7R8Z983-F1
#
_cell.length_a   1.000
_cell.length_b   1.000
_cell.length_c   1.000
_cell.angle_alpha   90.00
_cell.angle_beta   90.00
_cell.angle_gamma   90.00
#
_symmetry.space_group_name_H-M   'P 1'
#
loop_
_entity.id
_entity.type
_entity.pdbx_description
1 polymer ?
#
loop_
_entity_poly.entity_id
_entity_poly.type
_entity_poly.pdbx_seq_one_letter_code
_entity_poly.pdbx_strand_id
1 'polypeptide(L)'
;MKHHTQLLSVTESIASSLGYQYTNVGLPWHHSSVGSQTSGGESQMQDTPMYANLETLTEPHKLTAAMQCVVAVARPMVQGKTNGYKEGPTHVIPLLLATLPGIDPNDIRKCFVTLQFISTFATMIPFVDSSTASENWKDLTEEEEIICLATADFEDFVLQFMDRCFILIENSSLEATRLEQEEGDKRSKIENMAECALSSSCTALLVQTSPDIFKVKRTLI
;
A
#
# COMPACT_ATOMS: atom_id res chain seq x y z
N MET A 1 -0.18 -7.30 -31.77
CA MET A 1 0.22 -7.92 -30.48
C MET A 1 0.97 -6.89 -29.65
N LYS A 2 0.29 -5.80 -29.27
CA LYS A 2 0.88 -4.63 -28.61
C LYS A 2 0.19 -4.40 -27.26
N HIS A 3 0.97 -3.88 -26.30
CA HIS A 3 0.59 -3.24 -25.03
C HIS A 3 0.13 -4.17 -23.89
N HIS A 4 1.12 -4.78 -23.24
CA HIS A 4 1.05 -5.33 -21.88
C HIS A 4 1.25 -4.17 -20.87
N THR A 5 0.24 -3.96 -20.03
CA THR A 5 0.25 -3.42 -18.65
C THR A 5 1.15 -2.23 -18.29
N GLN A 6 0.69 -0.98 -18.18
CA GLN A 6 1.59 0.17 -18.00
C GLN A 6 2.26 0.32 -16.61
N LEU A 7 1.60 0.03 -15.48
CA LEU A 7 2.29 0.05 -14.18
C LEU A 7 3.27 -1.12 -14.05
N LEU A 8 2.79 -2.34 -14.32
CA LEU A 8 3.66 -3.53 -14.35
C LEU A 8 4.71 -3.44 -15.47
N SER A 9 4.49 -2.84 -16.64
CA SER A 9 5.46 -2.81 -17.74
C SER A 9 6.49 -1.72 -17.56
N VAL A 10 6.13 -0.55 -17.04
CA VAL A 10 7.13 0.48 -16.71
C VAL A 10 8.03 -0.07 -15.60
N THR A 11 7.44 -0.71 -14.58
CA THR A 11 8.22 -1.25 -13.46
C THR A 11 8.89 -2.58 -13.76
N GLU A 12 8.32 -3.47 -14.58
CA GLU A 12 8.95 -4.72 -15.07
C GLU A 12 10.05 -4.39 -16.07
N SER A 13 9.90 -3.36 -16.92
CA SER A 13 10.95 -2.92 -17.85
C SER A 13 12.13 -2.29 -17.09
N ILE A 14 11.85 -1.50 -16.05
CA ILE A 14 12.87 -0.93 -15.16
C ILE A 14 13.52 -2.03 -14.29
N ALA A 15 12.72 -2.91 -13.67
CA ALA A 15 13.21 -4.00 -12.83
C ALA A 15 13.97 -5.08 -13.61
N SER A 16 13.56 -5.38 -14.85
CA SER A 16 14.27 -6.28 -15.78
C SER A 16 15.60 -5.66 -16.22
N SER A 17 15.65 -4.34 -16.44
CA SER A 17 16.90 -3.61 -16.71
C SER A 17 17.85 -3.56 -15.51
N LEU A 18 17.33 -3.73 -14.29
CA LEU A 18 18.08 -3.78 -13.02
C LEU A 18 18.33 -5.22 -12.50
N GLY A 19 17.87 -6.26 -13.20
CA GLY A 19 18.17 -7.67 -12.88
C GLY A 19 17.25 -8.35 -11.85
N TYR A 20 16.07 -7.79 -11.55
CA TYR A 20 15.12 -8.37 -10.60
C TYR A 20 14.15 -9.35 -11.29
N GLN A 21 14.09 -10.61 -10.82
CA GLN A 21 13.12 -11.62 -11.28
C GLN A 21 11.89 -11.63 -10.35
N TYR A 22 10.71 -11.31 -10.89
CA TYR A 22 9.44 -11.43 -10.16
C TYR A 22 8.94 -12.88 -10.16
N THR A 23 8.63 -13.43 -8.99
CA THR A 23 7.93 -14.71 -8.86
C THR A 23 6.43 -14.52 -9.02
N ASN A 24 5.93 -14.92 -10.19
CA ASN A 24 4.52 -14.90 -10.54
C ASN A 24 3.77 -16.01 -9.77
N VAL A 25 3.12 -15.66 -8.65
CA VAL A 25 2.15 -16.56 -8.01
C VAL A 25 0.82 -16.47 -8.76
N GLY A 26 0.74 -17.23 -9.85
CA GLY A 26 -0.45 -17.36 -10.68
C GLY A 26 -1.55 -18.17 -9.99
N LEU A 27 -2.78 -17.69 -10.08
CA LEU A 27 -3.99 -18.50 -9.96
C LEU A 27 -4.88 -18.25 -11.20
N PRO A 28 -5.45 -19.30 -11.81
CA PRO A 28 -6.30 -19.19 -12.99
C PRO A 28 -7.70 -18.72 -12.59
N TRP A 29 -8.48 -18.15 -13.51
CA TRP A 29 -9.89 -18.52 -13.82
C TRP A 29 -10.57 -17.47 -14.71
N HIS A 30 -10.97 -17.95 -15.89
CA HIS A 30 -12.13 -17.64 -16.73
C HIS A 30 -12.65 -16.19 -16.92
N HIS A 31 -12.62 -15.78 -18.19
CA HIS A 31 -13.38 -14.67 -18.76
C HIS A 31 -14.89 -14.81 -18.55
N SER A 32 -15.54 -13.73 -18.12
CA SER A 32 -16.93 -13.44 -18.49
C SER A 32 -17.06 -11.94 -18.73
N SER A 33 -17.49 -11.61 -19.93
CA SER A 33 -17.61 -10.27 -20.49
C SER A 33 -18.96 -9.66 -20.12
N VAL A 34 -19.00 -8.45 -19.58
CA VAL A 34 -20.22 -7.62 -19.55
C VAL A 34 -19.89 -6.13 -19.78
N GLY A 35 -20.31 -5.65 -20.95
CA GLY A 35 -21.00 -4.37 -21.22
C GLY A 35 -20.59 -3.09 -20.50
N SER A 36 -19.93 -2.22 -21.25
CA SER A 36 -19.75 -0.78 -21.03
C SER A 36 -21.05 0.03 -21.14
N GLN A 37 -21.25 1.02 -20.27
CA GLN A 37 -21.94 2.28 -20.60
C GLN A 37 -21.30 3.45 -19.82
N THR A 38 -20.89 4.47 -20.56
CA THR A 38 -20.27 5.73 -20.12
C THR A 38 -21.34 6.81 -19.96
N SER A 39 -21.25 7.64 -18.92
CA SER A 39 -21.77 9.01 -18.96
C SER A 39 -20.92 9.90 -18.05
N GLY A 40 -20.43 11.01 -18.62
CA GLY A 40 -19.48 11.93 -18.00
C GLY A 40 -20.06 12.81 -16.90
N GLY A 41 -19.13 13.39 -16.15
CA GLY A 41 -19.34 14.43 -15.14
C GLY A 41 -17.98 14.84 -14.58
N GLU A 42 -17.40 15.89 -15.13
CA GLU A 42 -16.23 16.56 -14.57
C GLU A 42 -16.59 17.30 -13.27
N SER A 43 -15.58 17.42 -12.39
CA SER A 43 -15.46 18.42 -11.30
C SER A 43 -16.11 18.09 -9.94
N GLN A 44 -15.37 17.35 -9.09
CA GLN A 44 -15.08 17.66 -7.66
C GLN A 44 -14.51 16.39 -6.99
N MET A 45 -13.19 16.18 -7.09
CA MET A 45 -12.50 14.99 -6.56
C MET A 45 -11.83 15.24 -5.19
N GLN A 46 -12.41 16.09 -4.35
CA GLN A 46 -11.87 16.36 -3.01
C GLN A 46 -12.75 15.90 -1.84
N ASP A 47 -13.98 15.44 -2.09
CA ASP A 47 -14.91 14.96 -1.04
C ASP A 47 -15.46 13.56 -1.34
N THR A 48 -14.60 12.57 -1.58
CA THR A 48 -15.08 11.18 -1.56
C THR A 48 -15.28 10.76 -0.10
N PRO A 49 -16.39 10.09 0.28
CA PRO A 49 -16.64 9.67 1.66
C PRO A 49 -15.49 8.88 2.30
N MET A 50 -14.67 8.24 1.48
CA MET A 50 -13.46 7.55 1.94
C MET A 50 -12.38 8.51 2.45
N TYR A 51 -12.05 9.58 1.72
CA TYR A 51 -11.11 10.60 2.19
C TYR A 51 -11.65 11.32 3.42
N ALA A 52 -12.97 11.61 3.45
CA ALA A 52 -13.63 12.17 4.63
C ALA A 52 -13.54 11.25 5.86
N ASN A 53 -13.67 9.92 5.70
CA ASN A 53 -13.49 8.94 6.79
C ASN A 53 -12.02 8.75 7.21
N LEU A 54 -11.06 9.03 6.31
CA LEU A 54 -9.63 9.07 6.66
C LEU A 54 -9.28 10.32 7.48
N GLU A 55 -9.95 11.44 7.21
CA GLU A 55 -9.80 12.68 7.98
C GLU A 55 -10.58 12.66 9.31
N THR A 56 -11.76 12.04 9.37
CA THR A 56 -12.53 11.87 10.61
C THR A 56 -12.02 10.66 11.41
N LEU A 57 -10.92 10.90 12.13
CA LEU A 57 -10.35 10.05 13.19
C LEU A 57 -11.32 9.65 14.33
N THR A 58 -12.61 9.99 14.25
CA THR A 58 -13.57 9.92 15.35
C THR A 58 -14.45 8.66 15.36
N GLU A 59 -14.43 7.82 14.33
CA GLU A 59 -15.14 6.52 14.35
C GLU A 59 -14.26 5.35 13.86
N PRO A 60 -13.48 4.72 14.76
CA PRO A 60 -12.55 3.62 14.44
C PRO A 60 -13.20 2.48 13.64
N HIS A 61 -14.46 2.16 13.93
CA HIS A 61 -15.20 1.10 13.25
C HIS A 61 -15.48 1.41 11.78
N LYS A 62 -15.81 2.66 11.44
CA LYS A 62 -16.06 3.08 10.05
C LYS A 62 -14.78 3.00 9.21
N LEU A 63 -13.65 3.43 9.79
CA LEU A 63 -12.36 3.37 9.13
C LEU A 63 -11.93 1.91 8.84
N THR A 64 -12.05 1.01 9.83
CA THR A 64 -11.69 -0.40 9.64
C THR A 64 -12.56 -1.09 8.58
N ALA A 65 -13.87 -0.81 8.55
CA ALA A 65 -14.77 -1.37 7.55
C ALA A 65 -14.45 -0.82 6.15
N ALA A 66 -14.15 0.48 6.04
CA ALA A 66 -13.74 1.09 4.78
C ALA A 66 -12.44 0.48 4.23
N MET A 67 -11.42 0.31 5.06
CA MET A 67 -10.16 -0.36 4.67
C MET A 67 -10.41 -1.77 4.15
N GLN A 68 -11.26 -2.55 4.83
CA GLN A 68 -11.61 -3.92 4.40
C GLN A 68 -12.35 -3.94 3.06
N CYS A 69 -13.29 -3.01 2.85
CA CYS A 69 -13.97 -2.86 1.55
C CYS A 69 -12.97 -2.54 0.43
N VAL A 70 -11.97 -1.70 0.71
CA VAL A 70 -10.95 -1.33 -0.28
C VAL A 70 -9.98 -2.46 -0.55
N VAL A 71 -9.61 -3.26 0.46
CA VAL A 71 -8.86 -4.52 0.26
C VAL A 71 -9.59 -5.44 -0.73
N ALA A 72 -10.92 -5.54 -0.65
CA ALA A 72 -11.71 -6.37 -1.57
C ALA A 72 -11.63 -5.91 -3.04
N VAL A 73 -11.34 -4.63 -3.27
CA VAL A 73 -11.17 -4.04 -4.62
C VAL A 73 -9.73 -3.62 -4.92
N ALA A 74 -8.75 -4.07 -4.13
CA ALA A 74 -7.36 -3.65 -4.28
C ALA A 74 -6.79 -4.02 -5.66
N ARG A 75 -7.14 -5.20 -6.19
CA ARG A 75 -6.67 -5.64 -7.52
C ARG A 75 -7.17 -4.77 -8.67
N PRO A 76 -8.48 -4.49 -8.83
CA PRO A 76 -8.94 -3.56 -9.85
C PRO A 76 -8.42 -2.14 -9.65
N MET A 77 -8.18 -1.70 -8.41
CA MET A 77 -7.53 -0.42 -8.14
C MET A 77 -6.08 -0.40 -8.66
N VAL A 78 -5.25 -1.39 -8.33
CA VAL A 78 -3.84 -1.40 -8.74
C VAL A 78 -3.66 -1.64 -10.24
N GLN A 79 -4.45 -2.53 -10.84
CA GLN A 79 -4.30 -2.88 -12.26
C GLN A 79 -5.01 -1.88 -13.20
N GLY A 80 -5.86 -1.01 -12.65
CA GLY A 80 -6.48 0.11 -13.32
C GLY A 80 -7.21 -0.25 -14.62
N LYS A 81 -6.68 0.26 -15.74
CA LYS A 81 -7.24 0.07 -17.09
C LYS A 81 -7.52 -1.39 -17.46
N THR A 82 -6.72 -2.35 -16.99
CA THR A 82 -6.93 -3.76 -17.34
C THR A 82 -8.19 -4.36 -16.70
N ASN A 83 -8.72 -3.73 -15.65
CA ASN A 83 -9.99 -4.08 -15.00
C ASN A 83 -11.09 -3.04 -15.26
N GLY A 84 -10.91 -2.15 -16.24
CA GLY A 84 -11.90 -1.14 -16.59
C GLY A 84 -11.98 0.05 -15.62
N TYR A 85 -11.01 0.22 -14.71
CA TYR A 85 -10.98 1.31 -13.74
C TYR A 85 -9.70 2.15 -13.89
N LYS A 86 -9.61 2.97 -14.94
CA LYS A 86 -8.39 3.71 -15.30
C LYS A 86 -7.81 4.59 -14.17
N GLU A 87 -8.68 5.24 -13.39
CA GLU A 87 -8.28 6.12 -12.29
C GLU A 87 -7.84 5.37 -11.04
N GLY A 88 -8.15 4.07 -10.94
CA GLY A 88 -7.91 3.25 -9.75
C GLY A 88 -6.51 3.41 -9.14
N PRO A 89 -5.43 3.36 -9.94
CA PRO A 89 -4.08 3.43 -9.40
C PRO A 89 -3.72 4.82 -8.85
N THR A 90 -4.37 5.90 -9.32
CA THR A 90 -4.13 7.26 -8.84
C THR A 90 -4.48 7.44 -7.36
N HIS A 91 -5.38 6.60 -6.84
CA HIS A 91 -5.80 6.62 -5.44
C HIS A 91 -4.90 5.81 -4.51
N VAL A 92 -4.04 4.94 -5.04
CA VAL A 92 -3.33 3.94 -4.25
C VAL A 92 -2.32 4.58 -3.29
N ILE A 93 -1.46 5.46 -3.79
CA ILE A 93 -0.43 6.13 -2.97
C ILE A 93 -1.07 7.04 -1.92
N PRO A 94 -2.04 7.92 -2.26
CA PRO A 94 -2.77 8.71 -1.26
C PRO A 94 -3.39 7.86 -0.15
N LEU A 95 -3.98 6.71 -0.50
CA LEU A 95 -4.57 5.80 0.48
C LEU A 95 -3.52 5.12 1.37
N LEU A 96 -2.41 4.67 0.80
CA LEU A 96 -1.31 4.11 1.58
C LEU A 96 -0.79 5.12 2.61
N LEU A 97 -0.55 6.37 2.22
CA LEU A 97 -0.12 7.44 3.12
C LEU A 97 -1.17 7.74 4.20
N ALA A 98 -2.43 7.89 3.80
CA ALA A 98 -3.52 8.24 4.72
C ALA A 98 -3.80 7.14 5.76
N THR A 99 -3.44 5.89 5.47
CA THR A 99 -3.65 4.76 6.38
C THR A 99 -2.50 4.56 7.38
N LEU A 100 -1.32 5.16 7.18
CA LEU A 100 -0.16 5.02 8.08
C LEU A 100 -0.46 5.31 9.57
N PRO A 101 -1.25 6.34 9.96
CA PRO A 101 -1.63 6.59 11.35
C PRO A 101 -2.50 5.48 11.98
N GLY A 102 -2.94 4.51 11.17
CA GLY A 102 -3.60 3.30 11.64
C GLY A 102 -2.66 2.28 12.30
N ILE A 103 -1.35 2.37 12.05
CA ILE A 103 -0.34 1.60 12.79
C ILE A 103 -0.13 2.29 14.14
N ASP A 104 -0.95 1.90 15.11
CA ASP A 104 -1.04 2.51 16.43
C ASP A 104 -0.94 1.42 17.52
N PRO A 105 0.08 1.44 18.40
CA PRO A 105 0.19 0.49 19.50
C PRO A 105 -0.98 0.57 20.49
N ASN A 106 -1.69 1.70 20.54
CA ASN A 106 -2.83 1.89 21.44
C ASN A 106 -4.14 1.27 20.90
N ASP A 107 -4.22 0.97 19.60
CA ASP A 107 -5.38 0.32 18.97
C ASP A 107 -4.92 -0.84 18.10
N ILE A 108 -4.65 -1.98 18.75
CA ILE A 108 -4.19 -3.21 18.11
C ILE A 108 -5.13 -3.68 17.00
N ARG A 109 -6.45 -3.48 17.13
CA ARG A 109 -7.41 -3.89 16.08
C ARG A 109 -7.24 -3.03 14.83
N LYS A 110 -7.17 -1.71 15.00
CA LYS A 110 -6.89 -0.77 13.90
C LYS A 110 -5.52 -1.06 13.27
N CYS A 111 -4.52 -1.35 14.10
CA CYS A 111 -3.18 -1.71 13.67
C CYS A 111 -3.20 -2.95 12.75
N PHE A 112 -3.85 -4.05 13.15
CA PHE A 112 -3.95 -5.25 12.32
C PHE A 112 -4.65 -5.01 10.99
N VAL A 113 -5.75 -4.27 10.98
CA VAL A 113 -6.47 -3.96 9.73
C VAL A 113 -5.60 -3.11 8.80
N THR A 114 -4.84 -2.16 9.36
CA THR A 114 -3.91 -1.30 8.61
C THR A 114 -2.74 -2.10 8.04
N LEU A 115 -2.11 -2.97 8.83
CA LEU A 115 -1.04 -3.85 8.38
C LEU A 115 -1.51 -4.78 7.26
N GLN A 116 -2.70 -5.37 7.39
CA GLN A 116 -3.29 -6.20 6.34
C GLN A 116 -3.58 -5.40 5.06
N PHE A 117 -4.10 -4.19 5.21
CA PHE A 117 -4.34 -3.28 4.08
C PHE A 117 -3.03 -3.02 3.33
N ILE A 118 -2.00 -2.55 4.03
CA ILE A 118 -0.69 -2.23 3.44
C ILE A 118 -0.07 -3.48 2.81
N SER A 119 -0.06 -4.63 3.50
CA SER A 119 0.44 -5.89 2.93
C SER A 119 -0.23 -6.24 1.60
N THR A 120 -1.56 -6.11 1.54
CA THR A 120 -2.32 -6.48 0.34
C THR A 120 -1.88 -5.64 -0.85
N PHE A 121 -1.83 -4.32 -0.69
CA PHE A 121 -1.37 -3.42 -1.74
C PHE A 121 0.10 -3.64 -2.07
N ALA A 122 0.94 -3.82 -1.04
CA ALA A 122 2.38 -3.98 -1.22
C ALA A 122 2.73 -5.19 -2.09
N THR A 123 2.02 -6.33 -1.95
CA THR A 123 2.24 -7.50 -2.81
C THR A 123 1.98 -7.27 -4.31
N MET A 124 1.28 -6.19 -4.67
CA MET A 124 0.91 -5.87 -6.06
C MET A 124 1.61 -4.63 -6.61
N ILE A 125 2.28 -3.84 -5.77
CA ILE A 125 2.88 -2.55 -6.14
C ILE A 125 4.40 -2.66 -6.00
N PRO A 126 5.16 -2.25 -7.02
CA PRO A 126 6.59 -2.02 -6.89
C PRO A 126 6.85 -0.61 -6.30
N PHE A 127 7.59 -0.55 -5.20
CA PHE A 127 7.95 0.71 -4.55
C PHE A 127 9.25 1.24 -5.16
N VAL A 128 9.09 1.93 -6.29
CA VAL A 128 10.17 2.53 -7.08
C VAL A 128 9.79 3.96 -7.40
N ASP A 129 10.66 4.92 -7.07
CA ASP A 129 10.47 6.31 -7.49
C ASP A 129 10.67 6.43 -9.01
N SER A 130 9.58 6.72 -9.69
CA SER A 130 9.47 6.98 -11.13
C SER A 130 8.95 8.39 -11.40
N SER A 131 9.05 9.30 -10.45
CA SER A 131 8.55 10.69 -10.57
C SER A 131 9.17 11.47 -11.73
N THR A 132 10.36 11.08 -12.16
CA THR A 132 11.07 11.65 -13.32
C THR A 132 10.75 10.94 -14.64
N ALA A 133 9.78 10.02 -14.68
CA ALA A 133 9.46 9.24 -15.88
C ALA A 133 9.12 10.11 -17.10
N SER A 134 8.45 11.26 -16.90
CA SER A 134 8.09 12.20 -17.98
C SER A 134 9.31 12.84 -18.66
N GLU A 135 10.49 12.81 -18.04
CA GLU A 135 11.74 13.25 -18.67
C GLU A 135 12.17 12.28 -19.78
N ASN A 136 11.96 10.99 -19.55
CA ASN A 136 12.43 9.89 -20.39
C ASN A 136 11.36 9.35 -21.36
N TRP A 137 10.07 9.50 -21.02
CA TRP A 137 8.94 8.96 -21.76
C TRP A 137 7.93 10.09 -22.05
N LYS A 138 7.65 10.35 -23.33
CA LYS A 138 6.79 11.47 -23.78
C LYS A 138 5.37 11.05 -24.17
N ASP A 139 5.09 9.75 -24.15
CA ASP A 139 3.82 9.13 -24.56
C ASP A 139 2.99 8.62 -23.36
N LEU A 140 3.21 9.20 -22.17
CA LEU A 140 2.41 8.93 -20.98
C LEU A 140 0.99 9.48 -21.14
N THR A 141 0.02 8.71 -20.66
CA THR A 141 -1.35 9.21 -20.42
C THR A 141 -1.41 10.13 -19.21
N GLU A 142 -2.48 10.92 -19.10
CA GLU A 142 -2.71 11.81 -17.95
C GLU A 142 -2.68 11.04 -16.62
N GLU A 143 -3.32 9.87 -16.58
CA GLU A 143 -3.33 9.03 -15.39
C GLU A 143 -1.92 8.48 -15.07
N GLU A 144 -1.15 8.07 -16.08
CA GLU A 144 0.23 7.59 -15.90
C GLU A 144 1.16 8.69 -15.40
N GLU A 145 1.01 9.92 -15.87
CA GLU A 145 1.78 11.07 -15.39
C GLU A 145 1.49 11.34 -13.91
N ILE A 146 0.20 11.36 -13.52
CA ILE A 146 -0.22 11.52 -12.12
C ILE A 146 0.38 10.41 -11.24
N ILE A 147 0.29 9.16 -11.68
CA ILE A 147 0.82 8.01 -10.94
C ILE A 147 2.34 8.13 -10.77
N CYS A 148 3.06 8.42 -11.86
CA CYS A 148 4.52 8.55 -11.82
C CYS A 148 4.93 9.65 -10.84
N LEU A 149 4.34 10.85 -10.94
CA LEU A 149 4.64 11.96 -10.03
C LEU A 149 4.40 11.57 -8.56
N ALA A 150 3.32 10.87 -8.26
CA ALA A 150 3.01 10.42 -6.90
C ALA A 150 4.01 9.41 -6.33
N THR A 151 4.78 8.69 -7.17
CA THR A 151 5.80 7.74 -6.69
C THR A 151 6.98 8.40 -5.96
N ALA A 152 7.12 9.73 -6.04
CA ALA A 152 8.07 10.48 -5.22
C ALA A 152 7.83 10.27 -3.71
N ASP A 153 6.60 10.00 -3.30
CA ASP A 153 6.23 9.78 -1.90
C ASP A 153 6.56 8.36 -1.39
N PHE A 154 7.06 7.45 -2.24
CA PHE A 154 7.36 6.08 -1.80
C PHE A 154 8.49 6.01 -0.78
N GLU A 155 9.49 6.88 -0.87
CA GLU A 155 10.56 6.94 0.14
C GLU A 155 9.98 7.30 1.50
N ASP A 156 9.23 8.41 1.57
CA ASP A 156 8.57 8.87 2.78
C ASP A 156 7.60 7.84 3.33
N PHE A 157 6.84 7.16 2.47
CA PHE A 157 5.92 6.10 2.87
C PHE A 157 6.66 4.92 3.53
N VAL A 158 7.72 4.40 2.89
CA VAL A 158 8.47 3.24 3.40
C VAL A 158 9.16 3.59 4.71
N LEU A 159 9.78 4.76 4.83
CA LEU A 159 10.45 5.20 6.06
C LEU A 159 9.45 5.37 7.20
N GLN A 160 8.33 6.07 6.97
CA GLN A 160 7.30 6.24 7.99
C GLN A 160 6.64 4.92 8.41
N PHE A 161 6.46 3.98 7.47
CA PHE A 161 5.98 2.65 7.79
C PHE A 161 6.95 1.93 8.75
N MET A 162 8.25 1.93 8.43
CA MET A 162 9.27 1.28 9.24
C MET A 162 9.39 1.89 10.63
N ASP A 163 9.38 3.22 10.73
CA ASP A 163 9.39 3.93 12.03
C ASP A 163 8.22 3.51 12.91
N ARG A 164 7.01 3.40 12.34
CA ARG A 164 5.82 2.95 13.07
C ARG A 164 5.90 1.48 13.47
N CYS A 165 6.51 0.63 12.64
CA CYS A 165 6.81 -0.76 13.02
C CYS A 165 7.78 -0.83 14.20
N PHE A 166 8.83 0.00 14.22
CA PHE A 166 9.76 0.05 15.35
C PHE A 166 9.08 0.52 16.63
N ILE A 167 8.26 1.58 16.56
CA ILE A 167 7.45 2.03 17.69
C ILE A 167 6.56 0.89 18.21
N LEU A 168 5.93 0.10 17.33
CA LEU A 168 5.08 -1.01 17.73
C LEU A 168 5.87 -2.12 18.45
N ILE A 169 7.08 -2.43 17.97
CA ILE A 169 7.98 -3.40 18.60
C ILE A 169 8.42 -2.91 19.98
N GLU A 170 8.84 -1.64 20.09
CA GLU A 170 9.26 -1.04 21.36
C GLU A 170 8.13 -1.10 22.40
N ASN A 171 6.91 -0.70 22.02
CA ASN A 171 5.75 -0.75 22.91
C ASN A 171 5.39 -2.18 23.33
N SER A 172 5.54 -3.16 22.43
CA SER A 172 5.30 -4.57 22.76
C SER A 172 6.34 -5.10 23.77
N SER A 173 7.59 -4.65 23.67
CA SER A 173 8.66 -5.04 24.60
C SER A 173 8.50 -4.43 25.99
N LEU A 174 8.06 -3.17 26.09
CA LEU A 174 7.87 -2.47 27.35
C LEU A 174 6.71 -3.05 28.15
N GLU A 175 5.59 -3.35 27.50
CA GLU A 175 4.47 -3.99 28.18
C GLU A 175 4.84 -5.38 28.70
N ALA A 176 5.77 -6.11 28.07
CA ALA A 176 6.19 -7.46 28.50
C ALA A 176 6.86 -7.44 29.89
N THR A 177 7.51 -6.34 30.26
CA THR A 177 8.20 -6.19 31.56
C THR A 177 7.31 -5.70 32.70
N ARG A 178 6.09 -5.20 32.41
CA ARG A 178 5.26 -4.47 33.39
C ARG A 178 4.27 -5.35 34.16
N LEU A 179 3.92 -6.53 33.66
CA LEU A 179 2.78 -7.31 34.14
C LEU A 179 3.07 -8.81 34.14
N GLU A 180 3.73 -9.30 35.20
CA GLU A 180 3.89 -10.74 35.48
C GLU A 180 2.64 -11.39 36.13
N GLN A 181 1.45 -10.81 36.02
CA GLN A 181 0.28 -11.28 36.78
C GLN A 181 -0.99 -11.55 35.93
N GLU A 182 -1.30 -12.85 35.83
CA GLU A 182 -2.62 -13.51 35.68
C GLU A 182 -3.38 -13.56 34.33
N GLU A 183 -2.97 -12.92 33.23
CA GLU A 183 -3.63 -13.05 31.90
C GLU A 183 -2.70 -13.48 30.72
N GLY A 184 -1.67 -14.28 30.98
CA GLY A 184 -0.59 -14.59 30.02
C GLY A 184 -0.99 -15.30 28.70
N ASP A 185 -2.03 -16.13 28.68
CA ASP A 185 -2.37 -16.97 27.50
C ASP A 185 -3.07 -16.20 26.36
N LYS A 186 -3.97 -15.26 26.68
CA LYS A 186 -4.61 -14.42 25.64
C LYS A 186 -3.65 -13.36 25.11
N ARG A 187 -2.81 -12.84 25.99
CA ARG A 187 -1.85 -11.79 25.66
C ARG A 187 -0.75 -12.30 24.75
N SER A 188 -0.13 -13.44 25.09
CA SER A 188 0.88 -14.08 24.22
C SER A 188 0.33 -14.41 22.84
N LYS A 189 -0.95 -14.79 22.71
CA LYS A 189 -1.60 -14.98 21.40
C LYS A 189 -1.66 -13.70 20.58
N ILE A 190 -2.03 -12.57 21.19
CA ILE A 190 -2.10 -11.28 20.50
C ILE A 190 -0.69 -10.80 20.10
N GLU A 191 0.29 -10.95 20.99
CA GLU A 191 1.70 -10.61 20.71
C GLU A 191 2.25 -11.45 19.55
N ASN A 192 2.04 -12.78 19.57
CA ASN A 192 2.44 -13.66 18.46
C ASN A 192 1.74 -13.27 17.14
N MET A 193 0.45 -12.92 17.19
CA MET A 193 -0.26 -12.45 16.00
C MET A 193 0.31 -11.13 15.48
N ALA A 194 0.65 -10.19 16.37
CA ALA A 194 1.21 -8.90 16.01
C ALA A 194 2.60 -9.05 15.38
N GLU A 195 3.43 -9.95 15.93
CA GLU A 195 4.72 -10.33 15.35
C GLU A 195 4.55 -10.92 13.94
N CYS A 196 3.61 -11.86 13.77
CA CYS A 196 3.32 -12.45 12.46
C CYS A 196 2.86 -11.40 11.44
N ALA A 197 1.95 -10.51 11.85
CA ALA A 197 1.45 -9.45 10.99
C ALA A 197 2.58 -8.50 10.59
N LEU A 198 3.34 -7.98 11.55
CA LEU A 198 4.51 -7.14 11.29
C LEU A 198 5.50 -7.79 10.34
N SER A 199 5.92 -9.02 10.62
CA SER A 199 6.88 -9.75 9.78
C SER A 199 6.35 -9.92 8.35
N SER A 200 5.07 -10.27 8.19
CA SER A 200 4.46 -10.46 6.88
C SER A 200 4.34 -9.15 6.11
N SER A 201 3.95 -8.04 6.77
CA SER A 201 3.84 -6.72 6.17
C SER A 201 5.19 -6.15 5.76
N CYS A 202 6.19 -6.25 6.64
CA CYS A 202 7.56 -5.84 6.30
C CYS A 202 8.08 -6.66 5.13
N THR A 203 7.87 -7.98 5.10
CA THR A 203 8.31 -8.81 3.98
C THR A 203 7.62 -8.41 2.68
N ALA A 204 6.29 -8.25 2.70
CA ALA A 204 5.51 -7.85 1.53
C ALA A 204 5.97 -6.50 0.95
N LEU A 205 6.28 -5.54 1.82
CA LEU A 205 6.76 -4.21 1.43
C LEU A 205 8.21 -4.23 0.93
N LEU A 206 9.12 -4.78 1.73
CA LEU A 206 10.56 -4.70 1.48
C LEU A 206 10.98 -5.50 0.25
N VAL A 207 10.34 -6.64 -0.03
CA VAL A 207 10.60 -7.43 -1.25
C VAL A 207 10.28 -6.63 -2.52
N GLN A 208 9.34 -5.70 -2.43
CA GLN A 208 8.85 -4.90 -3.54
C GLN A 208 9.52 -3.53 -3.63
N THR A 209 10.41 -3.21 -2.69
CA THR A 209 11.06 -1.90 -2.59
C THR A 209 12.40 -1.88 -3.32
N SER A 210 12.60 -0.89 -4.19
CA SER A 210 13.90 -0.69 -4.83
C SER A 210 14.98 -0.33 -3.81
N PRO A 211 16.22 -0.82 -3.94
CA PRO A 211 17.33 -0.39 -3.08
C PRO A 211 17.55 1.12 -3.09
N ASP A 212 17.20 1.81 -4.18
CA ASP A 212 17.40 3.26 -4.31
C ASP A 212 16.61 4.06 -3.26
N ILE A 213 15.44 3.55 -2.84
CA ILE A 213 14.64 4.10 -1.75
C ILE A 213 15.45 4.17 -0.44
N PHE A 214 16.45 3.29 -0.25
CA PHE A 214 17.29 3.26 0.95
C PHE A 214 18.64 3.98 0.79
N LYS A 215 18.94 4.56 -0.38
CA LYS A 215 20.28 5.13 -0.68
C LYS A 215 20.46 6.59 -0.25
N VAL A 216 19.40 7.30 0.14
CA VAL A 216 19.41 8.73 0.50
C VAL A 216 18.56 8.88 1.78
N LYS A 217 18.85 9.63 2.86
CA LYS A 217 20.02 10.36 3.40
C LYS A 217 20.45 9.71 4.73
N ARG A 218 21.69 9.21 4.80
CA ARG A 218 22.44 9.17 6.07
C ARG A 218 23.12 10.53 6.26
N THR A 219 22.32 11.59 6.45
CA THR A 219 22.85 12.90 6.83
C THR A 219 22.76 13.05 8.34
N LEU A 220 23.90 12.79 9.00
CA LEU A 220 24.28 13.21 10.34
C LEU A 220 23.30 12.87 11.49
N ILE A 221 23.63 11.81 12.23
CA ILE A 221 23.76 11.89 13.69
C ILE A 221 25.08 11.21 14.06
#